data_AF-A0A7X1FXT2-F1
#
_entry.id   AF-A0A7X1FXT2-F1
#
_cell.length_a   1.000
_cell.length_b   1.000
_cell.length_c   1.000
_cell.angle_alpha   90.00
_cell.angle_beta   90.00
_cell.angle_gamma   90.00
#
_symmetry.space_group_name_H-M   'P 1'
#
loop_
_entity.id
_entity.type
_entity.pdbx_description
1 polymer ?
#
loop_
_entity_poly.entity_id
_entity_poly.type
_entity_poly.pdbx_seq_one_letter_code
_entity_poly.pdbx_strand_id
1 'polypeptide(L)'
;MKLRRILGALAAAAAVTSVAPASAASIVPLSYSFNQATDCGTWCYSDPSFTKLTDGVRGRAGWAVNAGTEWAGWTDRSISLFFNFAPGQTIDTVLFGSTQDNLSDVVLPSLEVYSSVDGLIYSLAGSLSVPPSAANNKNAFDNSAPAGVLTVGGLNITAPRVMIQVTANGPWTFTDEISFTGTAASTSGVPEPGTWAMMLIGMACVGAMLRRRPAAAVPTAA
;
A
#
# COMPACT_ATOMS: atom_id res chain seq x y z
N MET A 1 -49.57 -34.86 -44.11
CA MET A 1 -48.95 -34.89 -42.78
C MET A 1 -47.75 -33.95 -42.80
N LYS A 2 -47.90 -32.74 -42.22
CA LYS A 2 -46.88 -31.67 -42.22
C LYS A 2 -45.92 -31.90 -41.05
N LEU A 3 -44.60 -31.93 -41.28
CA LEU A 3 -43.62 -31.83 -40.20
C LEU A 3 -42.50 -30.84 -40.61
N ARG A 4 -42.74 -29.57 -40.31
CA ARG A 4 -41.69 -28.56 -40.16
C ARG A 4 -41.17 -28.67 -38.73
N ARG A 5 -39.87 -28.89 -38.53
CA ARG A 5 -39.21 -28.58 -37.26
C ARG A 5 -37.95 -27.76 -37.52
N ILE A 6 -38.09 -26.49 -37.15
CA ILE A 6 -37.08 -25.44 -37.11
C ILE A 6 -36.18 -25.77 -35.91
N LEU A 7 -34.89 -26.01 -36.14
CA LEU A 7 -33.89 -25.98 -35.07
C LEU A 7 -33.46 -24.52 -34.87
N GLY A 8 -34.00 -23.91 -33.82
CA GLY A 8 -33.55 -22.63 -33.31
C GLY A 8 -32.25 -22.79 -32.56
N ALA A 9 -31.24 -22.02 -32.98
CA ALA A 9 -30.00 -21.83 -32.25
C ALA A 9 -30.25 -20.91 -31.04
N LEU A 10 -29.84 -21.36 -29.85
CA LEU A 10 -29.66 -20.46 -28.70
C LEU A 10 -28.42 -20.94 -27.93
N ALA A 11 -27.27 -20.38 -28.26
CA ALA A 11 -26.07 -20.46 -27.42
C ALA A 11 -26.00 -19.15 -26.62
N ALA A 12 -26.51 -19.17 -25.39
CA ALA A 12 -26.32 -18.08 -24.44
C ALA A 12 -24.95 -18.27 -23.77
N ALA A 13 -23.96 -17.47 -24.17
CA ALA A 13 -22.69 -17.39 -23.45
C ALA A 13 -22.89 -16.51 -22.21
N ALA A 14 -23.04 -17.13 -21.04
CA ALA A 14 -22.99 -16.43 -19.76
C ALA A 14 -21.52 -16.12 -19.42
N ALA A 15 -21.11 -14.87 -19.62
CA ALA A 15 -19.83 -14.38 -19.12
C ALA A 15 -19.94 -14.20 -17.60
N VAL A 16 -19.44 -15.18 -16.84
CA VAL A 16 -19.25 -15.05 -15.40
C VAL A 16 -18.06 -14.11 -15.19
N THR A 17 -18.32 -12.85 -14.84
CA THR A 17 -17.29 -11.95 -14.35
C THR A 17 -16.98 -12.33 -12.91
N SER A 18 -15.95 -13.14 -12.70
CA SER A 18 -15.37 -13.37 -11.38
C SER A 18 -14.75 -12.06 -10.89
N VAL A 19 -15.41 -11.39 -9.94
CA VAL A 19 -14.79 -10.28 -9.21
C VAL A 19 -13.80 -10.92 -8.24
N ALA A 20 -12.51 -10.89 -8.57
CA ALA A 20 -11.47 -11.28 -7.63
C ALA A 20 -11.51 -10.32 -6.43
N PRO A 21 -11.36 -10.81 -5.18
CA PRO A 21 -11.19 -9.93 -4.04
C PRO A 21 -9.93 -9.08 -4.25
N ALA A 22 -10.02 -7.78 -3.96
CA ALA A 22 -8.87 -6.89 -4.01
C ALA A 22 -7.83 -7.38 -2.97
N SER A 23 -6.67 -7.83 -3.44
CA SER A 23 -5.53 -8.12 -2.58
C SER A 23 -4.94 -6.81 -2.07
N ALA A 24 -4.53 -6.76 -0.79
CA ALA A 24 -3.80 -5.63 -0.24
C ALA A 24 -2.51 -5.40 -1.05
N ALA A 25 -2.41 -4.22 -1.66
CA ALA A 25 -1.27 -3.75 -2.42
C ALA A 25 -0.35 -2.91 -1.52
N SER A 26 0.95 -2.90 -1.83
CA SER A 26 1.87 -1.91 -1.28
C SER A 26 1.54 -0.53 -1.85
N ILE A 27 1.46 0.46 -0.97
CA ILE A 27 1.17 1.85 -1.30
C ILE A 27 2.44 2.67 -1.04
N VAL A 28 2.97 3.28 -2.10
CA VAL A 28 4.20 4.07 -2.01
C VAL A 28 3.83 5.55 -1.86
N PRO A 29 4.29 6.24 -0.80
CA PRO A 29 4.11 7.68 -0.68
C PRO A 29 4.90 8.40 -1.78
N LEU A 30 4.38 9.53 -2.25
CA LEU A 30 5.05 10.42 -3.19
C LEU A 30 6.21 11.18 -2.53
N SER A 31 6.06 11.48 -1.24
CA SER A 31 7.06 12.15 -0.42
C SER A 31 6.74 12.00 1.07
N TYR A 32 7.73 12.26 1.90
CA TYR A 32 7.50 12.51 3.32
C TYR A 32 8.37 13.65 3.86
N SER A 33 8.03 14.09 5.07
CA SER A 33 8.81 15.03 5.87
C SER A 33 8.57 14.79 7.36
N PHE A 34 9.29 15.51 8.22
CA PHE A 34 9.08 15.49 9.66
C PHE A 34 9.23 16.89 10.26
N ASN A 35 8.52 17.16 11.35
CA ASN A 35 8.48 18.50 11.96
C ASN A 35 9.74 18.88 12.73
N GLN A 36 10.63 17.93 13.01
CA GLN A 36 11.82 18.13 13.83
C GLN A 36 12.99 17.34 13.27
N ALA A 37 14.16 17.98 13.21
CA ALA A 37 15.38 17.34 12.76
C ALA A 37 15.73 16.12 13.63
N THR A 38 16.32 15.13 12.98
CA THR A 38 16.97 13.98 13.61
C THR A 38 18.21 14.42 14.41
N ASP A 39 18.60 13.63 15.40
CA ASP A 39 19.72 13.92 16.29
C ASP A 39 20.99 13.12 15.95
N CYS A 40 22.11 13.55 16.56
CA CYS A 40 23.36 12.81 16.57
C CYS A 40 23.65 12.27 17.97
N GLY A 41 24.03 11.00 18.04
CA GLY A 41 24.56 10.34 19.25
C GLY A 41 25.95 9.79 18.94
N THR A 42 26.13 8.47 19.06
CA THR A 42 27.32 7.76 18.58
C THR A 42 27.59 8.02 17.10
N TRP A 43 26.53 8.08 16.29
CA TRP A 43 26.52 8.54 14.91
C TRP A 43 25.43 9.59 14.69
N CYS A 44 25.47 10.26 13.55
CA CYS A 44 24.36 11.12 13.13
C CYS A 44 23.32 10.29 12.37
N TYR A 45 22.14 10.14 12.97
CA TYR A 45 21.02 9.37 12.40
C TYR A 45 20.19 10.23 11.46
N SER A 46 20.87 10.95 10.57
CA SER A 46 20.24 11.97 9.72
C SER A 46 19.58 11.38 8.49
N ASP A 47 18.53 12.04 8.04
CA ASP A 47 17.84 11.76 6.79
C ASP A 47 17.57 13.05 6.01
N PRO A 48 18.63 13.74 5.54
CA PRO A 48 18.50 15.06 4.91
C PRO A 48 17.82 15.01 3.54
N SER A 49 17.78 13.82 2.90
CA SER A 49 17.18 13.62 1.60
C SER A 49 15.73 13.15 1.67
N PHE A 50 15.20 12.84 2.86
CA PHE A 50 13.88 12.26 3.05
C PHE A 50 13.66 11.04 2.16
N THR A 51 14.61 10.10 2.21
CA THR A 51 14.52 8.84 1.47
C THR A 51 14.54 7.62 2.37
N LYS A 52 15.25 7.65 3.50
CA LYS A 52 15.48 6.47 4.35
C LYS A 52 14.21 5.76 4.78
N LEU A 53 13.14 6.51 5.08
CA LEU A 53 11.90 5.95 5.60
C LEU A 53 11.06 5.22 4.56
N THR A 54 11.45 5.27 3.28
CA THR A 54 10.66 4.73 2.17
C THR A 54 11.53 4.15 1.06
N ASP A 55 12.82 3.88 1.31
CA ASP A 55 13.75 3.36 0.29
C ASP A 55 13.75 1.82 0.21
N GLY A 56 12.98 1.16 1.08
CA GLY A 56 12.88 -0.30 1.15
C GLY A 56 14.04 -0.96 1.89
N VAL A 57 14.99 -0.19 2.44
CA VAL A 57 16.11 -0.70 3.21
C VAL A 57 15.69 -0.84 4.67
N ARG A 58 15.67 -2.09 5.16
CA ARG A 58 15.42 -2.37 6.57
C ARG A 58 16.69 -2.39 7.39
N GLY A 59 16.64 -1.73 8.53
CA GLY A 59 17.61 -1.79 9.60
C GLY A 59 17.67 -3.15 10.28
N ARG A 60 18.67 -3.27 11.16
CA ARG A 60 18.96 -4.48 11.92
C ARG A 60 18.44 -4.37 13.35
N ALA A 61 17.95 -5.46 13.94
CA ALA A 61 17.47 -5.46 15.32
C ALA A 61 18.52 -4.91 16.30
N GLY A 62 19.80 -5.18 16.07
CA GLY A 62 20.90 -4.44 16.69
C GLY A 62 21.14 -3.14 15.92
N TRP A 63 20.70 -2.01 16.49
CA TRP A 63 20.74 -0.71 15.79
C TRP A 63 22.16 -0.27 15.39
N ALA A 64 23.19 -0.74 16.09
CA ALA A 64 24.58 -0.36 15.89
C ALA A 64 25.35 -1.28 14.92
N VAL A 65 24.77 -2.40 14.48
CA VAL A 65 25.44 -3.42 13.63
C VAL A 65 26.06 -2.82 12.37
N ASN A 66 25.39 -1.83 11.77
CA ASN A 66 25.84 -1.14 10.56
C ASN A 66 26.10 0.35 10.84
N ALA A 67 26.67 0.66 12.00
CA ALA A 67 26.98 2.03 12.40
C ALA A 67 25.76 2.99 12.35
N GLY A 68 24.56 2.46 12.60
CA GLY A 68 23.34 3.25 12.62
C GLY A 68 22.87 3.76 11.25
N THR A 69 23.45 3.33 10.14
CA THR A 69 23.28 3.98 8.82
C THR A 69 21.84 3.98 8.31
N GLU A 70 21.09 2.92 8.62
CA GLU A 70 19.72 2.69 8.20
C GLU A 70 18.70 3.48 9.01
N TRP A 71 19.12 4.06 10.14
CA TRP A 71 18.21 4.66 11.09
C TRP A 71 18.09 6.17 10.89
N ALA A 72 16.85 6.66 10.98
CA ALA A 72 16.53 7.99 11.42
C ALA A 72 16.25 7.96 12.93
N GLY A 73 16.82 8.90 13.69
CA GLY A 73 16.79 8.86 15.15
C GLY A 73 16.50 10.21 15.80
N TRP A 74 15.72 10.18 16.88
CA TRP A 74 15.41 11.35 17.72
C TRP A 74 15.56 11.01 19.21
N THR A 75 15.97 11.99 19.99
CA THR A 75 16.06 11.88 21.46
C THR A 75 14.76 12.30 22.12
N ASP A 76 14.31 11.52 23.12
CA ASP A 76 13.22 11.75 24.08
C ASP A 76 12.24 12.90 23.75
N ARG A 77 11.55 12.76 22.62
CA ARG A 77 10.55 13.73 22.17
C ARG A 77 9.53 13.09 21.26
N SER A 78 8.35 13.69 21.22
CA SER A 78 7.32 13.34 20.26
C SER A 78 7.58 14.04 18.92
N ILE A 79 7.57 13.30 17.82
CA ILE A 79 7.77 13.80 16.46
C ILE A 79 6.58 13.45 15.57
N SER A 80 6.36 14.26 14.54
CA SER A 80 5.30 14.03 13.57
C SER A 80 5.93 13.82 12.21
N LEU A 81 5.64 12.68 11.59
CA LEU A 81 6.02 12.33 10.23
C LEU A 81 4.83 12.58 9.31
N PHE A 82 5.04 13.26 8.17
CA PHE A 82 3.99 13.60 7.22
C PHE A 82 4.27 12.90 5.90
N PHE A 83 3.29 12.16 5.38
CA PHE A 83 3.37 11.43 4.11
C PHE A 83 2.32 11.93 3.14
N ASN A 84 2.70 12.13 1.89
CA ASN A 84 1.80 12.50 0.81
C ASN A 84 1.61 11.33 -0.15
N PHE A 85 0.38 11.07 -0.56
CA PHE A 85 0.01 9.96 -1.43
C PHE A 85 -0.69 10.45 -2.69
N ALA A 86 -0.66 9.62 -3.72
CA ALA A 86 -1.48 9.84 -4.90
C ALA A 86 -2.98 9.70 -4.54
N PRO A 87 -3.88 10.48 -5.16
CA PRO A 87 -5.30 10.39 -4.88
C PRO A 87 -5.88 9.03 -5.31
N GLY A 88 -7.01 8.65 -4.70
CA GLY A 88 -7.75 7.44 -5.05
C GLY A 88 -7.19 6.14 -4.47
N GLN A 89 -6.17 6.22 -3.61
CA GLN A 89 -5.66 5.09 -2.84
C GLN A 89 -6.43 4.96 -1.52
N THR A 90 -6.52 3.75 -1.00
CA THR A 90 -6.94 3.49 0.38
C THR A 90 -5.76 2.90 1.13
N ILE A 91 -5.41 3.48 2.27
CA ILE A 91 -4.38 3.00 3.18
C ILE A 91 -5.06 2.33 4.35
N ASP A 92 -4.83 1.03 4.52
CA ASP A 92 -5.46 0.24 5.57
C ASP A 92 -4.48 -0.10 6.70
N THR A 93 -3.20 -0.29 6.37
CA THR A 93 -2.18 -0.65 7.35
C THR A 93 -0.92 0.19 7.18
N VAL A 94 -0.36 0.62 8.31
CA VAL A 94 0.97 1.21 8.45
C VAL A 94 1.88 0.20 9.13
N LEU A 95 3.01 -0.09 8.51
CA LEU A 95 4.09 -0.92 9.01
C LEU A 95 5.27 0.00 9.35
N PHE A 96 5.51 0.24 10.63
CA PHE A 96 6.52 1.16 11.12
C PHE A 96 7.72 0.37 11.65
N GLY A 97 8.82 0.40 10.92
CA GLY A 97 10.05 -0.26 11.32
C GLY A 97 10.74 0.47 12.47
N SER A 98 11.12 -0.29 13.50
CA SER A 98 11.76 0.24 14.71
C SER A 98 12.51 -0.87 15.46
N THR A 99 13.28 -0.50 16.47
CA THR A 99 13.99 -1.46 17.31
C THR A 99 14.09 -0.99 18.76
N GLN A 100 14.53 -1.89 19.63
CA GLN A 100 14.87 -1.60 21.00
C GLN A 100 16.10 -2.37 21.44
N ASP A 101 17.00 -1.64 22.09
CA ASP A 101 18.18 -2.18 22.74
C ASP A 101 17.87 -2.47 24.20
N ASN A 102 17.71 -1.41 24.99
CA ASN A 102 17.45 -1.46 26.42
C ASN A 102 16.65 -0.22 26.84
N LEU A 103 16.04 -0.28 28.02
CA LEU A 103 15.12 0.77 28.50
C LEU A 103 15.81 2.09 28.85
N SER A 104 17.14 2.13 28.87
CA SER A 104 17.95 3.31 29.15
C SER A 104 18.62 3.89 27.90
N ASP A 105 18.29 3.39 26.70
CA ASP A 105 18.82 3.90 25.43
C ASP A 105 17.74 3.90 24.34
N VAL A 106 17.84 3.05 23.30
CA VAL A 106 16.86 2.95 22.22
C VAL A 106 15.65 2.11 22.65
N VAL A 107 14.45 2.70 22.63
CA VAL A 107 13.18 2.09 23.06
C VAL A 107 12.11 2.21 21.97
N LEU A 108 11.29 1.17 21.79
CA LEU A 108 10.19 1.19 20.82
C LEU A 108 9.19 2.32 21.14
N PRO A 109 8.78 3.13 20.15
CA PRO A 109 7.82 4.22 20.37
C PRO A 109 6.36 3.75 20.37
N SER A 110 5.47 4.61 20.84
CA SER A 110 4.03 4.51 20.61
C SER A 110 3.63 5.34 19.38
N LEU A 111 2.55 4.94 18.70
CA LEU A 111 2.16 5.51 17.41
C LEU A 111 0.69 5.97 17.42
N GLU A 112 0.42 7.11 16.81
CA GLU A 112 -0.93 7.53 16.42
C GLU A 112 -0.91 7.93 14.95
N VAL A 113 -1.82 7.37 14.16
CA VAL A 113 -1.94 7.61 12.72
C VAL A 113 -3.14 8.49 12.47
N TYR A 114 -2.93 9.60 11.79
CA TYR A 114 -3.93 10.57 11.40
C TYR A 114 -4.03 10.67 9.89
N SER A 115 -5.17 11.14 9.40
CA SER A 115 -5.37 11.45 8.00
C SER A 115 -5.90 12.86 7.80
N SER A 116 -5.61 13.45 6.63
CA SER A 116 -6.08 14.78 6.27
C SER A 116 -6.30 14.93 4.77
N VAL A 117 -7.38 15.64 4.40
CA VAL A 117 -7.68 16.01 3.01
C VAL A 117 -7.06 17.36 2.64
N ASP A 118 -6.98 18.29 3.59
CA ASP A 118 -6.53 19.67 3.37
C ASP A 118 -5.09 19.93 3.86
N GLY A 119 -4.54 19.04 4.67
CA GLY A 119 -3.23 19.20 5.30
C GLY A 119 -3.23 20.16 6.49
N LEU A 120 -4.40 20.63 6.92
CA LEU A 120 -4.58 21.57 8.03
C LEU A 120 -5.24 20.88 9.23
N ILE A 121 -6.28 20.08 8.97
CA ILE A 121 -7.01 19.36 10.01
C ILE A 121 -6.72 17.89 9.87
N TYR A 122 -6.17 17.30 10.93
CA TYR A 122 -5.83 15.88 11.01
C TYR A 122 -6.81 15.16 11.93
N SER A 123 -7.41 14.09 11.43
CA SER A 123 -8.34 13.23 12.17
C SER A 123 -7.67 11.90 12.49
N LEU A 124 -7.77 11.45 13.75
CA LEU A 124 -7.18 10.18 14.20
C LEU A 124 -7.85 9.01 13.46
N ALA A 125 -7.04 8.16 12.85
CA ALA A 125 -7.47 6.95 12.14
C ALA A 125 -7.18 5.67 12.92
N GLY A 126 -6.07 5.62 13.69
CA GLY A 126 -5.72 4.49 14.52
C GLY A 126 -4.53 4.78 15.42
N SER A 127 -4.28 3.91 16.40
CA SER A 127 -3.15 4.06 17.32
C SER A 127 -2.62 2.72 17.80
N LEU A 128 -1.39 2.75 18.30
CA LEU A 128 -0.71 1.64 18.93
C LEU A 128 0.05 2.15 20.15
N SER A 129 -0.39 1.74 21.34
CA SER A 129 0.33 1.98 22.59
C SER A 129 1.35 0.87 22.82
N VAL A 130 2.62 1.22 22.98
CA VAL A 130 3.71 0.27 23.21
C VAL A 130 4.36 0.60 24.56
N PRO A 131 3.97 -0.05 25.66
CA PRO A 131 4.62 0.16 26.94
C PRO A 131 6.11 -0.26 26.89
N PRO A 132 7.03 0.49 27.54
CA PRO A 132 8.42 0.06 27.68
C PRO A 132 8.51 -1.33 28.32
N SER A 133 9.23 -2.25 27.69
CA SER A 133 9.37 -3.63 28.18
C SER A 133 10.72 -4.23 27.81
N ALA A 134 11.46 -4.74 28.82
CA ALA A 134 12.74 -5.39 28.60
C ALA A 134 12.65 -6.68 27.74
N ALA A 135 11.44 -7.22 27.53
CA ALA A 135 11.22 -8.36 26.63
C ALA A 135 11.55 -8.05 25.16
N ASN A 136 11.54 -6.77 24.78
CA ASN A 136 11.86 -6.33 23.43
C ASN A 136 13.36 -6.09 23.21
N ASN A 137 14.18 -6.15 24.27
CA ASN A 137 15.60 -5.83 24.20
C ASN A 137 16.37 -6.73 23.22
N LYS A 138 17.15 -6.11 22.35
CA LYS A 138 18.10 -6.76 21.44
C LYS A 138 19.49 -6.19 21.70
N ASN A 139 20.53 -7.00 21.65
CA ASN A 139 21.88 -6.46 21.73
C ASN A 139 22.15 -5.57 20.50
N ALA A 140 22.58 -4.33 20.78
CA ALA A 140 22.79 -3.29 19.78
C ALA A 140 23.83 -3.66 18.70
N PHE A 141 24.82 -4.49 19.03
CA PHE A 141 26.03 -4.66 18.20
C PHE A 141 26.13 -6.00 17.48
N ASP A 142 25.38 -7.04 17.89
CA ASP A 142 25.55 -8.40 17.34
C ASP A 142 24.27 -8.98 16.71
N ASN A 143 23.14 -8.27 16.78
CA ASN A 143 21.88 -8.77 16.25
C ASN A 143 21.61 -8.32 14.81
N SER A 144 22.07 -9.13 13.86
CA SER A 144 21.91 -8.88 12.42
C SER A 144 20.55 -9.31 11.84
N ALA A 145 19.61 -9.79 12.67
CA ALA A 145 18.25 -10.03 12.20
C ALA A 145 17.59 -8.72 11.75
N PRO A 146 16.59 -8.76 10.85
CA PRO A 146 15.82 -7.56 10.53
C PRO A 146 15.19 -6.93 11.77
N ALA A 147 15.07 -5.60 11.77
CA ALA A 147 14.37 -4.86 12.80
C ALA A 147 12.90 -5.30 12.96
N GLY A 148 12.34 -4.98 14.13
CA GLY A 148 10.93 -5.21 14.41
C GLY A 148 10.04 -4.28 13.61
N VAL A 149 8.76 -4.66 13.47
CA VAL A 149 7.75 -3.84 12.81
C VAL A 149 6.58 -3.63 13.75
N LEU A 150 6.27 -2.37 14.03
CA LEU A 150 5.06 -1.95 14.71
C LEU A 150 3.95 -1.79 13.68
N THR A 151 2.79 -2.40 13.92
CA THR A 151 1.69 -2.45 12.94
C THR A 151 0.47 -1.71 13.47
N VAL A 152 -0.04 -0.76 12.68
CA VAL A 152 -1.34 -0.12 12.91
C VAL A 152 -2.24 -0.46 11.72
N GLY A 153 -3.26 -1.28 11.93
CA GLY A 153 -4.15 -1.78 10.88
C GLY A 153 -5.60 -1.31 11.02
N GLY A 154 -6.43 -1.62 10.03
CA GLY A 154 -7.86 -1.26 10.01
C GLY A 154 -8.12 0.24 9.83
N LEU A 155 -7.17 0.96 9.24
CA LEU A 155 -7.15 2.42 9.16
C LEU A 155 -8.19 2.98 8.20
N ASN A 156 -8.48 2.26 7.10
CA ASN A 156 -9.43 2.67 6.06
C ASN A 156 -9.28 4.14 5.59
N ILE A 157 -8.05 4.65 5.51
CA ILE A 157 -7.77 6.05 5.15
C ILE A 157 -7.90 6.22 3.64
N THR A 158 -8.79 7.11 3.21
CA THR A 158 -8.97 7.49 1.78
C THR A 158 -8.43 8.89 1.47
N ALA A 159 -7.69 9.49 2.40
CA ALA A 159 -7.17 10.85 2.27
C ALA A 159 -5.75 10.84 1.69
N PRO A 160 -5.34 11.88 0.94
CA PRO A 160 -4.02 11.94 0.31
C PRO A 160 -2.88 12.24 1.29
N ARG A 161 -3.16 12.55 2.56
CA ARG A 161 -2.14 12.85 3.56
C ARG A 161 -2.32 11.98 4.79
N VAL A 162 -1.21 11.40 5.24
CA VAL A 162 -1.12 10.67 6.50
C VAL A 162 -0.09 11.38 7.37
N MET A 163 -0.43 11.57 8.65
CA MET A 163 0.53 11.98 9.66
C MET A 163 0.68 10.85 10.67
N ILE A 164 1.91 10.47 10.98
CA ILE A 164 2.22 9.54 12.07
C ILE A 164 2.82 10.35 13.20
N GLN A 165 2.09 10.46 14.30
CA GLN A 165 2.62 10.96 15.55
C GLN A 165 3.37 9.80 16.23
N VAL A 166 4.65 10.03 16.49
CA VAL A 166 5.53 9.08 17.17
C VAL A 166 5.82 9.65 18.55
N THR A 167 5.49 8.89 19.59
CA THR A 167 5.74 9.27 20.99
C THR A 167 6.88 8.44 21.52
N ALA A 168 7.96 9.11 21.93
CA ALA A 168 9.10 8.46 22.56
C ALA A 168 8.69 7.81 23.89
N ASN A 169 9.19 6.60 24.10
CA ASN A 169 8.99 5.81 25.32
C ASN A 169 10.30 5.62 26.11
N GLY A 170 11.37 6.28 25.68
CA GLY A 170 12.71 6.19 26.24
C GLY A 170 13.67 7.19 25.60
N PRO A 171 14.96 7.15 25.97
CA PRO A 171 15.94 8.17 25.58
C PRO A 171 16.09 8.36 24.08
N TRP A 172 16.03 7.28 23.30
CA TRP A 172 16.10 7.31 21.84
C TRP A 172 14.94 6.57 21.20
N THR A 173 14.43 7.13 20.10
CA THR A 173 13.48 6.48 19.19
C THR A 173 14.12 6.39 17.81
N PHE A 174 14.24 5.18 17.28
CA PHE A 174 14.76 4.92 15.94
C PHE A 174 13.68 4.36 15.01
N THR A 175 13.71 4.80 13.76
CA THR A 175 12.90 4.24 12.68
C THR A 175 13.73 4.12 11.41
N ASP A 176 13.54 3.00 10.71
CA ASP A 176 14.21 2.67 9.45
C ASP A 176 13.23 2.83 8.29
N GLU A 177 12.29 1.89 8.10
CA GLU A 177 11.41 1.81 6.94
C GLU A 177 9.94 1.88 7.38
N ILE A 178 9.16 2.73 6.72
CA ILE A 178 7.73 2.90 6.95
C ILE A 178 6.98 2.54 5.68
N SER A 179 6.33 1.39 5.70
CA SER A 179 5.58 0.88 4.56
C SER A 179 4.08 0.99 4.78
N PHE A 180 3.34 1.24 3.70
CA PHE A 180 1.88 1.35 3.72
C PHE A 180 1.28 0.25 2.85
N THR A 181 0.16 -0.32 3.30
CA THR A 181 -0.59 -1.28 2.48
C THR A 181 -2.08 -0.95 2.47
N GLY A 182 -2.76 -1.28 1.39
CA GLY A 182 -4.19 -1.12 1.25
C GLY A 182 -4.64 -1.35 -0.19
N THR A 183 -5.58 -0.55 -0.68
CA THR A 183 -6.09 -0.69 -2.05
C THR A 183 -5.50 0.39 -2.93
N ALA A 184 -4.72 -0.01 -3.94
CA ALA A 184 -4.19 0.92 -4.92
C ALA A 184 -5.33 1.56 -5.73
N ALA A 185 -5.11 2.78 -6.22
CA ALA A 185 -6.06 3.46 -7.09
C ALA A 185 -6.40 2.55 -8.27
N SER A 186 -7.67 2.21 -8.40
CA SER A 186 -8.15 1.47 -9.57
C SER A 186 -8.02 2.39 -10.77
N THR A 187 -7.15 2.05 -11.72
CA THR A 187 -7.20 2.62 -13.08
C THR A 187 -8.42 2.05 -13.80
N SER A 188 -9.62 2.34 -13.30
CA SER A 188 -10.85 1.84 -13.89
C SER A 188 -11.11 2.58 -15.20
N GLY A 189 -11.22 1.81 -16.29
CA GLY A 189 -12.07 2.22 -17.42
C GLY A 189 -11.41 2.43 -18.78
N VAL A 190 -10.11 2.18 -18.96
CA VAL A 190 -9.57 2.05 -20.33
C VAL A 190 -9.35 0.57 -20.60
N PRO A 191 -10.19 -0.08 -21.43
CA PRO A 191 -9.90 -1.44 -21.86
C PRO A 191 -8.50 -1.45 -22.49
N GLU A 192 -7.66 -2.36 -22.04
CA GLU A 192 -6.32 -2.52 -22.62
C GLU A 192 -6.44 -2.72 -24.14
N PRO A 193 -5.42 -2.36 -24.94
CA PRO A 193 -5.44 -2.58 -26.39
C PRO A 193 -5.82 -4.02 -26.77
N GLY A 194 -5.46 -5.00 -25.92
CA GLY A 194 -5.87 -6.40 -26.06
C GLY A 194 -7.38 -6.63 -25.93
N THR A 195 -8.06 -5.93 -25.02
CA THR A 195 -9.52 -6.03 -24.84
C THR A 195 -10.25 -5.47 -26.05
N TRP A 196 -9.77 -4.36 -26.62
CA TRP A 196 -10.28 -3.84 -27.89
C TRP A 196 -10.07 -4.82 -29.04
N ALA A 197 -8.88 -5.41 -29.13
CA ALA A 197 -8.57 -6.40 -30.16
C ALA A 197 -9.51 -7.62 -30.04
N MET A 198 -9.75 -8.12 -28.83
CA MET A 198 -10.65 -9.25 -28.60
C MET A 198 -12.12 -8.91 -28.90
N MET A 199 -12.56 -7.69 -28.58
CA MET A 199 -13.89 -7.21 -28.96
C MET A 199 -14.04 -7.11 -30.48
N LEU A 200 -13.05 -6.54 -31.17
CA LEU A 200 -13.05 -6.43 -32.64
C LEU A 200 -13.02 -7.79 -33.32
N ILE A 201 -12.21 -8.73 -32.81
CA ILE A 201 -12.17 -10.11 -33.29
C ILE A 201 -13.52 -10.78 -33.04
N GLY A 202 -14.12 -10.62 -31.86
CA GLY A 202 -15.45 -11.13 -31.54
C GLY A 202 -16.52 -10.61 -32.51
N MET A 203 -16.53 -9.30 -32.77
CA MET A 203 -17.44 -8.68 -33.74
C MET A 203 -17.20 -9.15 -35.17
N ALA A 204 -15.93 -9.29 -35.58
CA ALA A 204 -15.58 -9.79 -36.91
C ALA A 204 -16.05 -11.24 -37.10
N CYS A 205 -15.89 -12.10 -36.09
CA CYS A 205 -16.37 -13.47 -36.09
C CYS A 205 -17.91 -13.53 -36.21
N VAL A 206 -18.64 -12.74 -35.42
CA VAL A 206 -20.11 -12.67 -35.50
C VAL A 206 -20.56 -12.15 -36.87
N GLY A 207 -19.92 -11.10 -37.40
CA GLY A 207 -20.21 -10.56 -38.73
C GLY A 207 -19.98 -11.57 -39.85
N ALA A 208 -18.88 -12.34 -39.77
CA ALA A 208 -18.57 -13.41 -40.72
C ALA A 208 -19.62 -14.54 -40.69
N MET A 209 -20.12 -14.89 -39.51
CA MET A 209 -21.20 -15.88 -39.36
C MET A 209 -22.52 -15.39 -39.95
N LEU A 210 -22.89 -14.12 -39.73
CA LEU A 210 -24.12 -13.54 -40.29
C LEU A 210 -24.08 -13.40 -41.81
N ARG A 211 -22.90 -13.10 -42.39
CA ARG A 211 -22.71 -12.99 -43.84
C ARG A 211 -22.92 -14.32 -44.59
N ARG A 212 -22.75 -15.46 -43.92
CA ARG A 212 -22.94 -16.79 -44.52
C ARG A 212 -24.40 -17.23 -44.58
N ARG A 213 -25.36 -16.42 -44.14
CA ARG A 213 -26.79 -16.72 -44.34
C ARG A 213 -27.15 -16.44 -45.80
N PRO A 214 -27.53 -17.47 -46.60
CA PRO A 214 -27.93 -17.25 -47.98
C PRO A 214 -29.16 -16.34 -48.00
N ALA A 215 -29.13 -15.30 -48.84
CA ALA A 215 -30.29 -14.46 -49.10
C ALA A 215 -31.42 -15.35 -49.59
N ALA A 216 -32.55 -15.34 -48.88
CA ALA A 216 -33.74 -16.07 -49.30
C ALA A 216 -34.14 -15.55 -50.69
N ALA A 217 -34.09 -16.44 -51.69
CA ALA A 217 -34.49 -16.13 -53.05
C ALA A 217 -35.93 -15.61 -53.04
N VAL A 218 -36.11 -14.39 -53.56
CA VAL A 218 -37.43 -13.80 -53.77
C VAL A 218 -38.16 -14.65 -54.81
N PRO A 219 -39.31 -15.27 -54.48
CA PRO A 219 -40.04 -16.06 -55.45
C PRO A 219 -40.66 -15.11 -56.50
N THR A 220 -40.28 -15.27 -57.76
CA THR A 220 -40.94 -14.64 -58.89
C THR A 220 -42.29 -15.32 -59.12
N ALA A 221 -43.37 -14.57 -58.96
CA ALA A 221 -44.73 -15.01 -59.24
C ALA A 221 -44.98 -15.12 -60.75
N ALA A 222 -45.70 -16.16 -61.16
CA ALA A 222 -46.36 -16.33 -62.44
C ALA A 222 -47.87 -16.35 -62.22
#